data_AF-E7QT47-F1
#
_entry.id   AF-E7QT47-F1
#
_cell.length_a   1.000
_cell.length_b   1.000
_cell.length_c   1.000
_cell.angle_alpha   90.00
_cell.angle_beta   90.00
_cell.angle_gamma   90.00
#
_symmetry.space_group_name_H-M   'P 1'
#
loop_
_entity.id
_entity.type
_entity.pdbx_description
1 polymer ?
#
loop_
_entity_poly.entity_id
_entity_poly.type
_entity_poly.pdbx_seq_one_letter_code
_entity_poly.pdbx_strand_id
1 'polypeptide(L)'
;MSEMGMTQLSVGDRVIDTDDDNPDEAVVIARPPATTIAEWEFPTDEGPMTTADTNPEYPADAQLVLVSFLSDLNGYWEDWNDADPVDLRDGVEANHVHRYGFPEPRLAPADQSETSPDGETEPADNEAEPPEQFRPVIGRLEQNEFTVSYGADEQVTRVEKFGVEHTIDQKGTVGGESGIKNRVTSIVDRFL
;
A
#
# COMPACT_ATOMS: atom_id res chain seq x y z
N MET A 1 -14.36 -18.38 25.79
CA MET A 1 -14.58 -16.93 25.60
C MET A 1 -13.21 -16.39 25.26
N SER A 2 -12.88 -16.33 23.98
CA SER A 2 -11.60 -15.78 23.55
C SER A 2 -11.80 -14.28 23.47
N GLU A 3 -11.11 -13.54 24.33
CA GLU A 3 -10.91 -12.10 24.17
C GLU A 3 -10.21 -11.91 22.82
N MET A 4 -10.97 -11.46 21.81
CA MET A 4 -10.40 -10.94 20.58
C MET A 4 -9.62 -9.69 21.00
N GLY A 5 -8.30 -9.81 21.11
CA GLY A 5 -7.44 -8.69 21.41
C GLY A 5 -7.70 -7.61 20.39
N MET A 6 -8.39 -6.55 20.80
CA MET A 6 -8.49 -5.30 20.04
C MET A 6 -7.05 -4.82 19.89
N THR A 7 -6.45 -5.01 18.71
CA THR A 7 -5.13 -4.49 18.40
C THR A 7 -5.24 -2.97 18.51
N GLN A 8 -4.78 -2.42 19.63
CA GLN A 8 -4.88 -0.99 19.88
C GLN A 8 -3.89 -0.27 18.97
N LEU A 9 -4.41 0.54 18.05
CA LEU A 9 -3.62 1.31 17.12
C LEU A 9 -2.67 2.26 17.85
N SER A 10 -1.43 2.27 17.41
CA SER A 10 -0.34 3.12 17.89
C SER A 10 0.11 4.09 16.80
N VAL A 11 0.70 5.20 17.20
CA VAL A 11 1.28 6.15 16.24
C VAL A 11 2.42 5.47 15.50
N GLY A 12 2.46 5.63 14.17
CA GLY A 12 3.36 4.93 13.26
C GLY A 12 2.79 3.64 12.66
N ASP A 13 1.68 3.11 13.20
CA ASP A 13 1.07 1.91 12.64
C ASP A 13 0.48 2.20 11.26
N ARG A 14 0.63 1.24 10.34
CA ARG A 14 -0.04 1.23 9.05
C ARG A 14 -1.43 0.65 9.19
N VAL A 15 -2.41 1.32 8.62
CA VAL A 15 -3.82 0.98 8.72
C VAL A 15 -4.50 1.11 7.36
N ILE A 16 -5.60 0.39 7.23
CA ILE A 16 -6.52 0.53 6.10
C ILE A 16 -7.93 0.81 6.62
N ASP A 17 -8.74 1.44 5.78
CA ASP A 17 -10.17 1.65 6.01
C ASP A 17 -10.95 0.38 5.68
N THR A 18 -11.63 -0.22 6.66
CA THR A 18 -12.39 -1.46 6.45
C THR A 18 -13.72 -1.25 5.75
N ASP A 19 -14.20 -0.01 5.69
CA ASP A 19 -15.46 0.34 5.03
C ASP A 19 -15.24 0.78 3.57
N ASP A 20 -13.98 0.81 3.11
CA ASP A 20 -13.62 1.00 1.70
C ASP A 20 -13.33 -0.36 1.05
N ASP A 21 -13.91 -0.60 -0.13
CA ASP A 21 -13.71 -1.82 -0.90
C ASP A 21 -12.31 -1.89 -1.54
N ASN A 22 -11.65 -0.74 -1.73
CA ASN A 22 -10.28 -0.65 -2.24
C ASN A 22 -9.47 0.40 -1.43
N PRO A 23 -9.16 0.10 -0.17
CA PRO A 23 -8.58 1.07 0.74
C PRO A 23 -7.12 1.37 0.39
N ASP A 24 -6.78 2.67 0.38
CA ASP A 24 -5.39 3.12 0.38
C ASP A 24 -4.77 2.92 1.78
N GLU A 25 -3.51 2.48 1.83
CA GLU A 25 -2.77 2.43 3.10
C GLU A 25 -2.57 3.84 3.67
N ALA A 26 -2.75 3.95 4.98
CA ALA A 26 -2.50 5.15 5.76
C ALA A 26 -1.63 4.86 6.99
N VAL A 27 -0.96 5.89 7.50
CA VAL A 27 -0.18 5.83 8.74
C VAL A 27 -0.89 6.59 9.82
N VAL A 28 -1.01 6.00 11.02
CA VAL A 28 -1.50 6.69 12.20
C VAL A 28 -0.49 7.75 12.63
N ILE A 29 -0.85 9.02 12.53
CA ILE A 29 0.04 10.14 12.89
C ILE A 29 -0.26 10.67 14.29
N ALA A 30 -1.48 10.46 14.80
CA ALA A 30 -1.83 10.85 16.16
C ALA A 30 -3.08 10.10 16.66
N ARG A 31 -3.08 9.82 17.97
CA ARG A 31 -4.22 9.26 18.68
C ARG A 31 -4.49 10.05 19.96
N PRO A 32 -5.21 11.18 19.88
CA PRO A 32 -5.48 12.03 21.04
C PRO A 32 -6.40 11.30 22.04
N PRO A 33 -5.93 10.98 23.26
CA PRO A 33 -6.60 10.02 24.16
C PRO A 33 -7.93 10.49 24.77
N ALA A 34 -8.28 11.77 24.58
CA ALA A 34 -9.48 12.38 25.13
C ALA A 34 -10.34 13.08 24.06
N THR A 35 -10.02 12.88 22.78
CA THR A 35 -10.74 13.50 21.67
C THR A 35 -11.54 12.44 20.93
N THR A 36 -12.84 12.69 20.77
CA THR A 36 -13.73 11.82 20.01
C THR A 36 -13.94 12.32 18.59
N ILE A 37 -14.54 11.48 17.75
CA ILE A 37 -14.88 11.85 16.37
C ILE A 37 -15.89 13.02 16.27
N ALA A 38 -16.64 13.30 17.33
CA ALA A 38 -17.56 14.45 17.38
C ALA A 38 -16.87 15.77 17.72
N GLU A 39 -15.65 15.74 18.24
CA GLU A 39 -14.90 16.94 18.64
C GLU A 39 -13.94 17.42 17.56
N TRP A 40 -13.62 16.57 16.58
CA TRP A 40 -12.72 16.93 15.50
C TRP A 40 -13.49 17.43 14.28
N GLU A 41 -13.26 18.70 13.96
CA GLU A 41 -13.85 19.40 12.82
C GLU A 41 -12.83 19.58 11.70
N PHE A 42 -13.30 19.49 10.46
CA PHE A 42 -12.54 19.79 9.26
C PHE A 42 -13.38 20.64 8.29
N PRO A 43 -12.72 21.51 7.50
CA PRO A 43 -13.43 22.36 6.55
C PRO A 43 -13.95 21.57 5.35
N THR A 44 -15.20 21.81 4.97
CA THR A 44 -15.81 21.34 3.71
C THR A 44 -16.42 22.51 2.94
N ASP A 45 -16.80 22.31 1.67
CA ASP A 45 -17.50 23.31 0.86
C ASP A 45 -18.86 23.75 1.46
N GLU A 46 -19.49 22.90 2.27
CA GLU A 46 -20.79 23.16 2.91
C GLU A 46 -20.65 23.79 4.32
N GLY A 47 -19.42 23.91 4.82
CA GLY A 47 -19.11 24.38 6.18
C GLY A 47 -18.21 23.40 6.94
N PRO A 48 -17.81 23.72 8.19
CA PRO A 48 -17.11 22.75 9.03
C PRO A 48 -18.01 21.53 9.29
N MET A 49 -17.46 20.33 9.11
CA MET A 49 -18.10 19.06 9.47
C MET A 49 -17.20 18.32 10.47
N THR A 50 -17.81 17.50 11.31
CA THR A 50 -17.06 16.60 12.21
C THR A 50 -16.82 15.25 11.56
N THR A 51 -15.85 14.48 12.07
CA THR A 51 -15.72 13.06 11.67
C THR A 51 -16.99 12.28 11.97
N ALA A 52 -17.70 12.59 13.07
CA ALA A 52 -18.98 11.97 13.39
C ALA A 52 -20.06 12.24 12.34
N ASP A 53 -20.10 13.46 11.76
CA ASP A 53 -21.09 13.81 10.73
C ASP A 53 -20.92 12.98 9.46
N THR A 54 -19.67 12.65 9.09
CA THR A 54 -19.36 11.82 7.91
C THR A 54 -19.33 10.32 8.19
N ASN A 55 -19.41 9.92 9.47
CA ASN A 55 -19.38 8.53 9.92
C ASN A 55 -20.59 8.23 10.82
N PRO A 56 -21.84 8.39 10.33
CA PRO A 56 -23.05 8.31 11.16
C PRO A 56 -23.36 6.91 11.71
N GLU A 57 -22.73 5.87 11.14
CA GLU A 57 -22.84 4.49 11.62
C GLU A 57 -21.98 4.20 12.86
N TYR A 58 -21.04 5.09 13.18
CA TYR A 58 -20.17 4.98 14.35
C TYR A 58 -20.67 5.87 15.50
N PRO A 59 -20.43 5.46 16.75
CA PRO A 59 -20.83 6.26 17.90
C PRO A 59 -20.02 7.56 17.94
N ALA A 60 -20.69 8.69 18.18
CA ALA A 60 -20.08 10.03 18.21
C ALA A 60 -18.97 10.17 19.29
N ASP A 61 -19.01 9.33 20.33
CA ASP A 61 -17.99 9.20 21.37
C ASP A 61 -16.88 8.21 21.03
N ALA A 62 -16.84 7.67 19.81
CA ALA A 62 -15.74 6.82 19.34
C ALA A 62 -14.40 7.57 19.39
N GLN A 63 -13.34 6.84 19.73
CA GLN A 63 -11.97 7.34 19.74
C GLN A 63 -11.58 7.85 18.35
N LEU A 64 -11.11 9.09 18.29
CA LEU A 64 -10.55 9.66 17.07
C LEU A 64 -9.14 9.13 16.82
N VAL A 65 -8.88 8.72 15.58
CA VAL A 65 -7.55 8.41 15.06
C VAL A 65 -7.26 9.35 13.90
N LEU A 66 -6.11 10.03 13.94
CA LEU A 66 -5.64 10.84 12.82
C LEU A 66 -4.65 10.05 11.99
N VAL A 67 -4.89 10.01 10.69
CA VAL A 67 -4.06 9.29 9.72
C VAL A 67 -3.64 10.22 8.57
N SER A 68 -2.55 9.86 7.90
CA SER A 68 -2.16 10.41 6.60
C SER A 68 -1.92 9.27 5.62
N PHE A 69 -2.44 9.38 4.40
CA PHE A 69 -2.25 8.36 3.37
C PHE A 69 -0.80 8.28 2.92
N LEU A 70 -0.33 7.07 2.58
CA LEU A 70 1.03 6.86 2.08
C LEU A 70 1.31 7.69 0.83
N SER A 71 0.33 7.81 -0.07
CA SER A 71 0.43 8.63 -1.29
C SER A 71 0.73 10.10 -0.98
N ASP A 72 0.08 10.67 0.05
CA ASP A 72 0.33 12.05 0.47
C ASP A 72 1.67 12.18 1.19
N LEU A 73 2.01 11.25 2.10
CA LEU A 73 3.30 11.24 2.79
C LEU A 73 4.46 11.19 1.80
N ASN A 74 4.43 10.25 0.85
CA ASN A 74 5.44 10.12 -0.20
C ASN A 74 5.47 11.31 -1.18
N GLY A 75 4.33 11.97 -1.39
CA GLY A 75 4.23 13.12 -2.29
C GLY A 75 4.74 14.43 -1.68
N TYR A 76 4.60 14.61 -0.37
CA TYR A 76 4.84 15.90 0.30
C TYR A 76 6.00 15.87 1.31
N TRP A 77 6.41 14.70 1.82
CA TRP A 77 7.46 14.57 2.83
C TRP A 77 8.33 13.33 2.60
N GLU A 78 9.44 13.46 1.86
CA GLU A 78 10.29 12.32 1.48
C GLU A 78 10.89 11.52 2.65
N ASP A 79 11.20 12.17 3.77
CA ASP A 79 11.85 11.57 4.94
C ASP A 79 10.86 11.06 6.01
N TRP A 80 9.56 10.98 5.71
CA TRP A 80 8.54 10.64 6.71
C TRP A 80 8.77 9.27 7.37
N ASN A 81 9.29 8.30 6.61
CA ASN A 81 9.50 6.93 7.07
C ASN A 81 10.71 6.79 8.03
N ASP A 82 11.62 7.77 8.01
CA ASP A 82 12.77 7.85 8.93
C ASP A 82 12.46 8.70 10.18
N ALA A 83 11.30 9.35 10.22
CA ALA A 83 10.87 10.15 11.36
C ALA A 83 10.48 9.27 12.55
N ASP A 84 10.70 9.78 13.77
CA ASP A 84 10.19 9.11 14.97
C ASP A 84 8.64 9.17 14.96
N PRO A 85 7.94 8.07 15.33
CA PRO A 85 6.49 8.07 15.40
C PRO A 85 5.91 9.24 16.19
N VAL A 86 6.56 9.67 17.29
CA VAL A 86 6.05 10.80 18.10
C VAL A 86 6.08 12.13 17.35
N ASP A 87 6.96 12.25 16.35
CA ASP A 87 7.16 13.46 15.54
C ASP A 87 6.32 13.45 14.25
N LEU A 88 5.65 12.33 13.91
CA LEU A 88 4.88 12.21 12.66
C LEU A 88 3.79 13.28 12.54
N ARG A 89 3.09 13.58 13.65
CA ARG A 89 2.06 14.64 13.65
C ARG A 89 2.65 16.00 13.29
N ASP A 90 3.72 16.40 13.97
CA ASP A 90 4.37 17.68 13.76
C ASP A 90 5.02 17.76 12.36
N GLY A 91 5.59 16.65 11.89
CA GLY A 91 6.16 16.52 10.55
C GLY A 91 5.12 16.63 9.44
N VAL A 92 3.96 15.98 9.59
CA VAL A 92 2.83 16.12 8.67
C VAL A 92 2.35 17.56 8.60
N GLU A 93 2.22 18.23 9.75
CA GLU A 93 1.80 19.63 9.81
C GLU A 93 2.84 20.56 9.15
N ALA A 94 4.13 20.35 9.44
CA ALA A 94 5.22 21.16 8.92
C ALA A 94 5.40 21.03 7.40
N ASN A 95 5.16 19.84 6.85
CA ASN A 95 5.26 19.57 5.42
C ASN A 95 3.92 19.76 4.67
N HIS A 96 2.89 20.27 5.36
CA HIS A 96 1.55 20.48 4.77
C HIS A 96 0.93 19.21 4.17
N VAL A 97 1.27 18.04 4.70
CA VAL A 97 0.69 16.77 4.32
C VAL A 97 -0.77 16.74 4.81
N HIS A 98 -1.66 16.16 4.02
CA HIS A 98 -3.07 16.03 4.40
C HIS A 98 -3.23 15.05 5.56
N ARG A 99 -4.22 15.33 6.43
CA ARG A 99 -4.57 14.49 7.58
C ARG A 99 -6.06 14.27 7.63
N TYR A 100 -6.45 13.08 8.06
CA TYR A 100 -7.83 12.62 8.05
C TYR A 100 -8.18 12.02 9.40
N GLY A 101 -9.36 12.37 9.91
CA GLY A 101 -9.87 11.85 11.17
C GLY A 101 -10.84 10.70 10.92
N PHE A 102 -10.56 9.54 11.52
CA PHE A 102 -11.38 8.34 11.42
C PHE A 102 -11.80 7.84 12.80
N PRO A 103 -12.96 7.15 12.91
CA PRO A 103 -13.27 6.32 14.06
C PRO A 103 -12.26 5.17 14.15
N GLU A 104 -11.62 4.97 15.31
CA GLU A 104 -10.75 3.80 15.55
C GLU A 104 -11.32 2.46 15.08
N PRO A 105 -12.61 2.11 15.32
CA PRO A 105 -13.15 0.81 14.90
C PRO A 105 -13.30 0.64 13.38
N ARG A 106 -13.19 1.71 12.58
CA ARG A 106 -13.22 1.68 11.11
C ARG A 106 -11.85 1.30 10.51
N LEU A 107 -10.80 1.30 11.34
CA LEU A 107 -9.44 1.07 10.90
C LEU A 107 -8.96 -0.32 11.32
N ALA A 108 -8.31 -1.04 10.41
CA ALA A 108 -7.62 -2.28 10.69
C ALA A 108 -6.11 -2.15 10.40
N PRO A 109 -5.21 -2.81 11.15
CA PRO A 109 -3.80 -2.87 10.81
C PRO A 109 -3.60 -3.45 9.41
N ALA A 110 -2.78 -2.80 8.58
CA ALA A 110 -2.51 -3.24 7.20
C ALA A 110 -1.91 -4.68 7.18
N ASP A 111 -1.04 -5.01 8.14
CA ASP A 111 -0.48 -6.36 8.32
C ASP A 111 -1.51 -7.45 8.70
N GLN A 112 -2.70 -7.08 9.17
CA GLN A 112 -3.74 -8.04 9.61
C GLN A 112 -4.91 -8.15 8.63
N SER A 113 -4.88 -7.44 7.51
CA SER A 113 -5.80 -7.69 6.41
C SER A 113 -5.37 -8.91 5.61
N GLU A 114 -5.58 -10.08 6.22
CA GLU A 114 -5.73 -11.31 5.46
C GLU A 114 -7.03 -11.23 4.65
N THR A 115 -6.90 -10.98 3.35
CA THR A 115 -7.82 -11.37 2.27
C THR A 115 -9.22 -10.73 2.22
N SER A 116 -9.34 -9.68 1.41
CA SER A 116 -10.42 -9.65 0.40
C SER A 116 -9.99 -10.52 -0.78
N PRO A 117 -10.76 -11.54 -1.21
CA PRO A 117 -10.44 -12.37 -2.36
C PRO A 117 -10.91 -11.71 -3.66
N ASP A 118 -10.46 -10.48 -3.94
CA ASP A 118 -10.60 -9.81 -5.25
C ASP A 118 -9.89 -8.45 -5.13
N GLY A 119 -8.69 -8.32 -5.67
CA GLY A 119 -7.91 -7.08 -5.62
C GLY A 119 -6.44 -7.39 -5.47
N GLU A 120 -5.69 -7.20 -6.57
CA GLU A 120 -4.25 -7.34 -6.72
C GLU A 120 -3.46 -7.66 -5.44
N THR A 121 -3.05 -8.93 -5.33
CA THR A 121 -1.87 -9.29 -4.58
C THR A 121 -0.69 -8.52 -5.18
N GLU A 122 -0.34 -7.38 -4.59
CA GLU A 122 1.07 -7.01 -4.54
C GLU A 122 1.77 -8.21 -3.94
N PRO A 123 2.69 -8.88 -4.67
CA PRO A 123 3.30 -10.08 -4.16
C PRO A 123 4.05 -9.68 -2.91
N ALA A 124 3.52 -10.14 -1.77
CA ALA A 124 4.32 -10.52 -0.63
C ALA A 124 5.61 -11.13 -1.17
N ASP A 125 6.70 -10.74 -0.55
CA ASP A 125 8.09 -11.20 -0.68
C ASP A 125 8.24 -12.73 -0.55
N ASN A 126 7.44 -13.50 -1.30
CA ASN A 126 7.78 -14.81 -1.77
C ASN A 126 8.79 -14.54 -2.88
N GLU A 127 10.03 -14.35 -2.44
CA GLU A 127 11.24 -14.56 -3.22
C GLU A 127 11.27 -16.03 -3.68
N ALA A 128 10.30 -16.41 -4.50
CA ALA A 128 10.31 -17.66 -5.22
C ALA A 128 11.48 -17.55 -6.18
N GLU A 129 12.55 -18.29 -5.87
CA GLU A 129 13.74 -18.23 -6.69
C GLU A 129 13.41 -18.71 -8.11
N PRO A 130 13.66 -17.88 -9.13
CA PRO A 130 13.42 -18.29 -10.51
C PRO A 130 14.35 -19.46 -10.88
N PRO A 131 13.95 -20.30 -11.85
CA PRO A 131 14.78 -21.43 -12.26
C PRO A 131 16.18 -20.98 -12.68
N GLU A 132 17.22 -21.75 -12.36
CA GLU A 132 18.62 -21.34 -12.59
C GLU A 132 18.90 -20.94 -14.06
N GLN A 133 18.23 -21.59 -15.01
CA GLN A 133 18.32 -21.28 -16.44
C GLN A 133 17.88 -19.84 -16.78
N PHE A 134 17.01 -19.21 -15.97
CA PHE A 134 16.52 -17.85 -16.17
C PHE A 134 17.37 -16.79 -15.46
N ARG A 135 18.27 -17.14 -14.54
CA ARG A 135 19.17 -16.16 -13.88
C ARG A 135 19.94 -15.26 -14.85
N PRO A 136 20.57 -15.76 -15.95
CA PRO A 136 21.23 -14.89 -16.91
C PRO A 136 20.26 -13.96 -17.67
N VAL A 137 19.03 -14.41 -17.91
CA VAL A 137 17.97 -13.60 -18.53
C VAL A 137 17.54 -12.48 -17.60
N ILE A 138 17.27 -12.79 -16.33
CA ILE A 138 16.83 -11.84 -15.29
C ILE A 138 17.88 -10.75 -15.10
N GLY A 139 19.13 -11.12 -14.84
CA GLY A 139 20.20 -10.14 -14.66
C GLY A 139 20.39 -9.25 -15.89
N ARG A 140 20.03 -9.72 -17.10
CA ARG A 140 20.07 -8.88 -18.30
C ARG A 140 18.86 -7.97 -18.44
N LEU A 141 17.68 -8.41 -18.05
CA LEU A 141 16.48 -7.59 -17.99
C LEU A 141 16.65 -6.45 -16.99
N GLU A 142 17.14 -6.72 -15.79
CA GLU A 142 17.42 -5.70 -14.77
C GLU A 142 18.46 -4.68 -15.25
N GLN A 143 19.54 -5.12 -15.92
CA GLN A 143 20.51 -4.22 -16.57
C GLN A 143 19.92 -3.32 -17.66
N ASN A 144 18.75 -3.69 -18.20
CA ASN A 144 17.99 -2.89 -19.15
C ASN A 144 16.85 -2.12 -18.47
N GLU A 145 16.90 -1.96 -17.15
CA GLU A 145 15.92 -1.26 -16.31
C GLU A 145 14.51 -1.86 -16.43
N PHE A 146 14.43 -3.18 -16.51
CA PHE A 146 13.17 -3.89 -16.35
C PHE A 146 13.04 -4.34 -14.90
N THR A 147 11.84 -4.19 -14.36
CA THR A 147 11.45 -4.85 -13.11
C THR A 147 11.11 -6.30 -13.46
N VAL A 148 11.66 -7.27 -12.70
CA VAL A 148 11.45 -8.69 -12.96
C VAL A 148 10.98 -9.36 -11.69
N SER A 149 9.91 -10.13 -11.80
CA SER A 149 9.35 -10.94 -10.71
C SER A 149 9.06 -12.35 -11.20
N TYR A 150 9.11 -13.34 -10.31
CA TYR A 150 8.82 -14.74 -10.64
C TYR A 150 7.57 -15.19 -9.91
N GLY A 151 6.54 -15.57 -10.67
CA GLY A 151 5.33 -16.18 -10.11
C GLY A 151 5.52 -17.69 -10.03
N ALA A 152 5.80 -18.22 -8.83
CA ALA A 152 5.95 -19.66 -8.61
C ALA A 152 4.67 -20.45 -8.95
N ASP A 153 3.49 -19.92 -8.61
CA ASP A 153 2.20 -20.58 -8.84
C ASP A 153 1.92 -20.78 -10.34
N GLU A 154 2.17 -19.75 -11.14
CA GLU A 154 1.98 -19.77 -12.59
C GLU A 154 3.21 -20.32 -13.34
N GLN A 155 4.35 -20.41 -12.65
CA GLN A 155 5.66 -20.75 -13.19
C GLN A 155 6.06 -19.84 -14.38
N VAL A 156 5.79 -18.54 -14.27
CA VAL A 156 6.13 -17.53 -15.28
C VAL A 156 7.00 -16.42 -14.68
N THR A 157 7.90 -15.89 -15.50
CA THR A 157 8.68 -14.69 -15.17
C THR A 157 7.93 -13.48 -15.70
N ARG A 158 7.48 -12.59 -14.82
CA ARG A 158 6.86 -11.31 -15.15
C ARG A 158 7.95 -10.25 -15.32
N VAL A 159 7.80 -9.43 -16.34
CA VAL A 159 8.76 -8.42 -16.75
C VAL A 159 8.01 -7.14 -17.05
N GLU A 160 8.29 -6.10 -16.27
CA GLU A 160 7.62 -4.82 -16.41
C GLU A 160 8.62 -3.72 -16.79
N LYS A 161 8.19 -2.81 -17.67
CA LYS A 161 8.86 -1.53 -17.90
C LYS A 161 7.87 -0.46 -18.31
N PHE A 162 7.92 0.70 -17.65
CA PHE A 162 7.01 1.82 -17.87
C PHE A 162 5.52 1.44 -17.75
N GLY A 163 5.16 0.60 -16.76
CA GLY A 163 3.79 0.12 -16.57
C GLY A 163 3.30 -0.87 -17.65
N VAL A 164 4.21 -1.39 -18.49
CA VAL A 164 3.88 -2.42 -19.48
C VAL A 164 4.45 -3.76 -19.04
N GLU A 165 3.56 -4.64 -18.60
CA GLU A 165 3.90 -6.00 -18.18
C GLU A 165 3.96 -6.97 -19.37
N HIS A 166 4.92 -7.90 -19.32
CA HIS A 166 5.02 -9.07 -20.18
C HIS A 166 5.33 -10.30 -19.32
N THR A 167 4.88 -11.45 -19.77
CA THR A 167 5.19 -12.73 -19.13
C THR A 167 6.14 -13.54 -19.99
N ILE A 168 7.02 -14.31 -19.36
CA ILE A 168 7.90 -15.28 -20.01
C ILE A 168 7.58 -16.64 -19.41
N ASP A 169 7.14 -17.58 -20.23
CA ASP A 169 6.88 -18.95 -19.77
C ASP A 169 8.19 -19.73 -19.52
N GLN A 170 8.08 -20.93 -18.94
CA GLN A 170 9.24 -21.81 -18.68
C GLN A 170 10.05 -22.20 -19.92
N LYS A 171 9.52 -22.01 -21.13
CA LYS A 171 10.18 -22.31 -22.40
C LYS A 171 10.82 -21.07 -23.03
N GLY A 172 10.72 -19.90 -22.39
CA GLY A 172 11.22 -18.64 -22.94
C GLY A 172 10.25 -17.95 -23.90
N THR A 173 8.99 -18.39 -23.99
CA THR A 173 8.00 -17.73 -24.84
C THR A 173 7.51 -16.46 -24.15
N VAL A 174 7.61 -15.32 -24.86
CA VAL A 174 7.19 -14.02 -24.34
C VAL A 174 5.73 -13.73 -24.72
N GLY A 175 4.88 -13.58 -23.70
CA GLY A 175 3.50 -13.11 -23.79
C GLY A 175 3.38 -11.57 -23.79
N GLY A 176 2.20 -11.05 -24.14
CA GLY A 176 1.90 -9.62 -24.19
C GLY A 176 1.84 -9.02 -25.60
N GLU A 177 1.15 -7.89 -25.74
CA GLU A 177 0.96 -7.14 -26.98
C GLU A 177 1.48 -5.70 -26.82
N SER A 178 2.80 -5.51 -26.94
CA SER A 178 3.38 -4.16 -26.91
C SER A 178 4.66 -4.04 -27.75
N GLY A 179 5.08 -2.80 -28.02
CA GLY A 179 6.34 -2.50 -28.70
C GLY A 179 7.60 -2.94 -27.94
N ILE A 180 7.49 -3.18 -26.63
CA ILE A 180 8.61 -3.62 -25.78
C ILE A 180 8.81 -5.15 -25.85
N LYS A 181 7.79 -5.91 -26.29
CA LYS A 181 7.85 -7.37 -26.48
C LYS A 181 9.07 -7.82 -27.27
N ASN A 182 9.34 -7.16 -28.41
CA ASN A 182 10.48 -7.52 -29.26
C ASN A 182 11.82 -7.40 -28.52
N ARG A 183 11.95 -6.44 -27.62
CA ARG A 183 13.16 -6.24 -26.81
C ARG A 183 13.28 -7.34 -25.75
N VAL A 184 12.18 -7.67 -25.07
CA VAL A 184 12.14 -8.78 -24.09
C VAL A 184 12.46 -10.10 -24.79
N THR A 185 11.81 -10.41 -25.92
CA THR A 185 12.09 -11.60 -26.73
C THR A 185 13.54 -11.68 -27.19
N SER A 186 14.13 -10.57 -27.64
CA SER A 186 15.54 -10.54 -28.07
C SER A 186 16.53 -10.82 -26.92
N ILE A 187 16.16 -10.48 -25.69
CA ILE A 187 16.95 -10.81 -24.51
C ILE A 187 16.76 -12.29 -24.18
N VAL A 188 15.52 -12.79 -24.15
CA VAL A 188 15.23 -14.19 -23.81
C VAL A 188 15.90 -15.16 -24.79
N ASP A 189 15.72 -15.00 -26.10
CA ASP A 189 16.30 -15.84 -27.17
C ASP A 189 17.83 -15.85 -27.18
N ARG A 190 18.47 -14.86 -26.55
CA ARG A 190 19.93 -14.78 -26.46
C ARG A 190 20.52 -15.62 -25.33
N PHE A 191 19.73 -15.90 -24.30
CA PHE A 191 20.19 -16.51 -23.06
C PHE A 191 19.48 -17.83 -22.72
N LEU A 192 18.45 -18.20 -23.47
CA LEU A 192 17.79 -19.52 -23.49
C LEU A 192 17.89 -20.14 -24.88
#